data_AF-U2FNK1-F1
#
_entry.id   AF-U2FNK1-F1
#
_cell.length_a   1.000
_cell.length_b   1.000
_cell.length_c   1.000
_cell.angle_alpha   90.00
_cell.angle_beta   90.00
_cell.angle_gamma   90.00
#
_symmetry.space_group_name_H-M   'P 1'
#
loop_
_entity.id
_entity.type
_entity.pdbx_description
1 polymer ?
#
loop_
_entity_poly.entity_id
_entity_poly.type
_entity_poly.pdbx_seq_one_letter_code
_entity_poly.pdbx_strand_id
1 'polypeptide(L)' 'MDDKRAYLRIDTDGELILRRETIERALGRPFKMPDLEVELSSFAGRIETMPDQVRFYFEKQV' A
#
# COMPACT_ATOMS: atom_id res chain seq x y z
N MET A 1 -0.41 14.21 -1.24
CA MET A 1 -1.33 13.39 -2.05
C MET A 1 -1.56 14.12 -3.37
N ASP A 2 -1.40 13.42 -4.48
CA ASP A 2 -1.61 13.96 -5.83
C ASP A 2 -2.71 13.13 -6.50
N ASP A 3 -3.82 13.78 -6.85
CA ASP A 3 -4.97 13.15 -7.51
C ASP A 3 -4.85 13.37 -9.02
N LYS A 4 -4.62 12.27 -9.75
CA LYS A 4 -4.52 12.28 -11.21
C LYS A 4 -5.77 11.74 -11.89
N ARG A 5 -6.98 11.94 -11.34
CA ARG A 5 -8.30 11.46 -11.86
C ARG A 5 -8.45 9.94 -12.07
N ALA A 6 -7.36 9.19 -12.27
CA ALA A 6 -7.29 7.77 -12.56
C ALA A 6 -6.51 6.99 -11.50
N TYR A 7 -5.67 7.66 -10.71
CA TYR A 7 -4.98 7.07 -9.56
C TYR A 7 -4.66 8.13 -8.50
N LEU A 8 -4.48 7.66 -7.26
CA LEU A 8 -4.03 8.45 -6.13
C LEU A 8 -2.60 8.06 -5.79
N ARG A 9 -1.67 9.03 -5.78
CA ARG A 9 -0.33 8.80 -5.23
C ARG A 9 -0.28 9.17 -3.75
N ILE A 10 0.03 8.18 -2.92
CA ILE A 10 0.31 8.31 -1.50
C ILE A 10 1.82 8.20 -1.32
N ASP A 11 2.44 9.18 -0.66
CA ASP A 11 3.88 9.27 -0.45
C ASP A 11 4.13 9.59 1.04
N THR A 12 5.18 9.00 1.61
CA THR A 12 5.55 9.15 3.03
C THR A 12 7.06 9.04 3.15
N ASP A 13 7.62 9.68 4.18
CA ASP A 13 9.06 9.63 4.42
C ASP A 13 9.49 8.24 4.90
N GLY A 14 10.22 7.52 4.05
CA GLY A 14 10.93 6.28 4.38
C GLY A 14 10.11 4.99 4.25
N GLU A 15 8.98 4.88 4.96
CA GLU A 15 8.21 3.64 5.06
C GLU A 15 6.70 3.85 5.17
N LEU A 16 5.93 3.01 4.47
CA LEU A 16 4.48 2.91 4.55
C LEU A 16 4.08 1.46 4.87
N ILE A 17 3.22 1.26 5.87
CA ILE A 17 2.66 -0.07 6.18
C ILE A 17 1.14 -0.01 6.08
N LEU A 18 0.58 -0.83 5.19
CA LEU A 18 -0.84 -1.05 5.05
C LEU A 18 -1.22 -2.37 5.72
N ARG A 19 -2.03 -2.31 6.77
CA ARG A 19 -2.50 -3.49 7.51
C ARG A 19 -3.89 -3.90 7.04
N ARG A 20 -4.11 -5.20 6.86
CA ARG A 20 -5.39 -5.80 6.46
C ARG A 20 -6.53 -5.31 7.33
N GLU A 21 -6.37 -5.35 8.66
CA GLU A 21 -7.38 -4.93 9.62
C GLU A 21 -7.76 -3.43 9.47
N THR A 22 -6.78 -2.57 9.19
CA THR A 22 -7.04 -1.14 8.96
C THR A 22 -7.79 -0.93 7.66
N ILE A 23 -7.44 -1.67 6.60
CA ILE A 23 -8.14 -1.62 5.31
C ILE A 23 -9.58 -2.11 5.46
N GLU A 24 -9.81 -3.23 6.13
CA GLU A 24 -11.16 -3.78 6.36
C GLU A 24 -12.06 -2.80 7.12
N ARG A 25 -11.51 -2.16 8.16
CA ARG A 25 -12.23 -1.13 8.92
C ARG A 25 -12.56 0.10 8.07
N ALA A 26 -11.61 0.56 7.25
CA ALA A 26 -11.81 1.73 6.38
C ALA A 26 -12.80 1.44 5.23
N LEU A 27 -12.76 0.23 4.67
CA LEU A 27 -13.65 -0.19 3.58
C LEU A 27 -15.03 -0.66 4.07
N GLY A 28 -15.15 -1.08 5.34
CA GLY A 28 -16.38 -1.65 5.90
C GLY A 28 -16.75 -3.03 5.34
N ARG A 29 -15.81 -3.75 4.74
CA ARG A 29 -16.01 -5.09 4.15
C ARG A 29 -14.77 -5.96 4.34
N PRO A 30 -14.90 -7.31 4.29
CA PRO A 30 -13.76 -8.21 4.27
C PRO A 30 -12.82 -7.88 3.11
N PHE A 31 -11.51 -7.92 3.38
CA PHE A 31 -10.47 -7.59 2.42
C PHE A 31 -9.37 -8.65 2.44
N LYS A 32 -8.97 -9.13 1.26
CA LYS A 32 -7.85 -10.07 1.13
C LYS A 32 -6.64 -9.33 0.59
N MET A 33 -5.47 -9.61 1.15
CA MET A 33 -4.23 -8.96 0.73
C MET A 33 -3.91 -9.10 -0.77
N PRO A 34 -4.17 -10.23 -1.44
CA PRO A 34 -3.95 -10.34 -2.88
C PRO A 34 -4.83 -9.41 -3.73
N ASP A 35 -5.99 -8.99 -3.22
CA ASP A 35 -6.84 -8.01 -3.92
C ASP A 35 -6.16 -6.63 -4.00
N LEU A 36 -5.23 -6.34 -3.05
CA LEU A 36 -4.46 -5.11 -3.06
C LEU A 36 -3.54 -5.00 -4.27
N GLU A 37 -2.95 -6.12 -4.70
CA GLU A 37 -2.02 -6.17 -5.84
C GLU A 37 -2.72 -5.88 -7.17
N VAL A 38 -4.01 -6.19 -7.28
CA VAL A 38 -4.83 -5.91 -8.47
C VAL A 38 -5.09 -4.41 -8.62
N GLU A 39 -5.34 -3.73 -7.51
CA GLU A 39 -5.65 -2.29 -7.49
C GLU A 39 -4.37 -1.42 -7.54
N LEU A 40 -3.19 -1.99 -7.23
CA LEU A 40 -1.92 -1.29 -7.24
C LEU A 40 -1.35 -1.18 -8.67
N SER A 41 -1.68 -0.06 -9.33
CA SER A 41 -1.16 0.24 -10.67
C SER A 41 0.36 0.48 -10.69
N SER A 42 0.93 1.08 -9.63
CA SER A 42 2.38 1.33 -9.50
C SER A 42 2.73 1.68 -8.04
N PHE A 43 3.99 1.44 -7.63
CA PHE A 43 4.53 1.81 -6.33
C PHE A 43 5.95 2.34 -6.43
N ALA A 44 6.39 3.08 -5.40
CA ALA A 44 7.76 3.58 -5.29
C ALA A 44 8.54 2.79 -4.23
N GLY A 45 9.82 2.51 -4.51
CA GLY A 45 10.68 1.74 -3.60
C GLY A 45 10.49 0.23 -3.74
N ARG A 46 10.68 -0.49 -2.64
CA ARG A 46 10.45 -1.94 -2.54
C ARG A 46 9.13 -2.22 -1.85
N ILE A 47 8.50 -3.33 -2.25
CA ILE A 47 7.28 -3.86 -1.64
C ILE A 47 7.59 -5.20 -0.96
N GLU A 48 7.05 -5.38 0.23
CA GLU A 48 7.07 -6.64 0.96
C GLU A 48 5.63 -7.01 1.34
N THR A 49 5.14 -8.12 0.77
CA THR A 49 3.78 -8.61 0.98
C THR A 49 3.78 -9.71 2.04
N MET A 50 3.01 -9.48 3.10
CA MET A 50 2.78 -10.44 4.19
C MET A 50 1.29 -10.80 4.27
N PRO A 51 0.91 -11.89 4.97
CA PRO A 51 -0.50 -12.32 5.04
C PRO A 51 -1.46 -11.29 5.64
N ASP A 52 -0.97 -10.45 6.55
CA ASP A 52 -1.73 -9.50 7.34
C ASP A 52 -1.40 -8.02 7.03
N GLN A 53 -0.31 -7.77 6.30
CA GLN A 53 0.12 -6.41 5.95
C GLN A 53 0.96 -6.37 4.68
N VAL A 54 1.03 -5.19 4.05
CA VAL A 54 1.97 -4.88 2.98
C VAL A 54 2.81 -3.68 3.42
N ARG A 55 4.11 -3.77 3.20
CA ARG A 55 5.10 -2.76 3.57
C ARG A 55 5.77 -2.23 2.32
N PHE A 56 5.74 -0.91 2.15
CA PHE A 56 6.51 -0.18 1.15
C PHE A 56 7.63 0.55 1.85
N TYR A 57 8.85 0.44 1.33
CA TYR A 57 10.00 1.11 1.93
C TYR A 57 11.03 1.47 0.87
N PHE A 58 11.76 2.55 1.10
CA PHE A 58 12.96 2.86 0.34
C PHE A 58 14.16 2.16 0.99
N GLU A 59 14.88 1.38 0.21
CA GLU A 59 16.18 0.87 0.64
C GLU A 59 17.12 2.06 0.73
N LYS A 60 17.75 2.27 1.89
CA LYS A 60 18.75 3.32 2.03
C LYS A 60 19.88 3.00 1.06
N GLN A 61 20.10 3.87 0.07
CA GLN A 61 21.37 3.88 -0.63
C GLN A 61 22.45 4.24 0.40
N VAL A 62 23.25 3.24 0.76
CA VAL A 62 24.51 3.40 1.51
C VAL A 62 25.53 4.09 0.62
#